data_AF-A0A7W6BQ86-F1
#
_entry.id   AF-A0A7W6BQ86-F1
#
_cell.length_a   1.000
_cell.length_b   1.000
_cell.length_c   1.000
_cell.angle_alpha   90.00
_cell.angle_beta   90.00
_cell.angle_gamma   90.00
#
_symmetry.space_group_name_H-M   'P 1'
#
loop_
_entity.id
_entity.type
_entity.pdbx_description
1 polymer ?
#
loop_
_entity_poly.entity_id
_entity_poly.type
_entity_poly.pdbx_seq_one_letter_code
_entity_poly.pdbx_strand_id
1 'polypeptide(L)' 'MLTIYDQIQELRAELSYDILSRTERADALKTLETLIAQQAKIDRDFDAQLAEIAALG' A
#
# COMPACT_ATOMS: atom_id res chain seq x y z
N MET A 1 -5.63 14.85 3.09
CA MET A 1 -4.63 13.86 3.52
C MET A 1 -4.86 12.63 2.66
N LEU A 2 -3.91 12.25 1.80
CA LEU A 2 -4.06 11.10 0.91
C LEU A 2 -4.05 9.80 1.72
N THR A 3 -4.94 8.87 1.40
CA THR A 3 -4.93 7.54 2.04
C THR A 3 -3.74 6.72 1.56
N ILE A 4 -3.39 5.64 2.26
CA ILE A 4 -2.36 4.69 1.79
C ILE A 4 -2.74 4.13 0.42
N TYR A 5 -4.02 3.87 0.19
CA TYR A 5 -4.52 3.44 -1.11
C TYR A 5 -4.26 4.47 -2.20
N ASP A 6 -4.56 5.76 -1.95
CA ASP A 6 -4.31 6.82 -2.94
C ASP A 6 -2.83 6.93 -3.29
N GLN A 7 -1.95 6.88 -2.29
CA GLN A 7 -0.49 6.92 -2.48
C GLN A 7 0.03 5.72 -3.30
N ILE A 8 -0.55 4.53 -3.09
CA ILE A 8 -0.24 3.34 -3.90
C ILE A 8 -0.64 3.55 -5.36
N GLN A 9 -1.82 4.12 -5.63
CA GLN A 9 -2.28 4.35 -7.00
C GLN A 9 -1.45 5.41 -7.71
N GLU A 10 -1.10 6.50 -7.02
CA GLU A 10 -0.22 7.53 -7.56
C GLU A 10 1.16 6.96 -7.93
N LEU A 11 1.79 6.21 -7.02
CA LEU A 11 3.10 5.58 -7.31
C LEU A 11 3.02 4.58 -8.46
N ARG A 12 1.93 3.80 -8.57
CA ARG A 12 1.73 2.90 -9.72
C ARG A 12 1.58 3.68 -11.02
N ALA A 13 0.88 4.80 -11.00
CA ALA A 13 0.75 5.67 -12.16
C ALA A 13 2.11 6.26 -12.54
N GLU A 14 2.86 6.83 -11.58
CA GLU A 14 4.22 7.36 -11.80
C GLU A 14 5.18 6.32 -12.37
N LEU A 15 5.18 5.10 -11.81
CA LEU A 15 6.00 3.99 -12.28
C LEU A 15 5.60 3.46 -13.66
N SER A 16 4.38 3.75 -14.12
CA SER A 16 3.90 3.39 -15.45
C SER A 16 4.33 4.37 -16.53
N TYR A 17 4.69 5.61 -16.14
CA TYR A 17 5.26 6.61 -17.03
C TYR A 17 6.78 6.42 -17.13
N ASP A 18 7.34 6.47 -18.34
CA ASP A 18 8.79 6.38 -18.58
C ASP A 18 9.50 7.73 -18.32
N ILE A 19 9.09 8.43 -17.26
CA ILE A 19 9.57 9.77 -16.89
C ILE A 19 10.59 9.73 -15.75
N LEU A 20 10.67 8.61 -15.03
CA LEU A 20 11.58 8.44 -13.89
C LEU A 20 12.93 7.92 -14.37
N SER A 21 14.01 8.49 -13.85
CA SER A 21 15.33 7.88 -13.96
C SER A 21 15.37 6.53 -13.26
N ARG A 22 16.41 5.74 -13.54
CA ARG A 22 16.59 4.41 -12.93
C ARG A 22 16.61 4.46 -11.40
N THR A 23 17.22 5.49 -10.81
CA THR A 23 17.29 5.66 -9.35
C THR A 23 15.94 6.03 -8.77
N GLU A 24 15.26 7.01 -9.36
CA GLU A 24 13.92 7.43 -8.94
C GLU A 24 12.93 6.27 -9.04
N ARG A 25 13.03 5.47 -10.10
CA ARG A 25 12.22 4.26 -10.27
C ARG A 25 12.48 3.23 -9.18
N ALA A 26 13.73 3.02 -8.78
CA ALA A 26 14.08 2.10 -7.70
C ALA A 26 13.54 2.58 -6.34
N ASP A 27 13.65 3.88 -6.06
CA ASP A 27 13.13 4.48 -4.82
C ASP A 27 11.59 4.46 -4.78
N ALA A 28 10.93 4.74 -5.91
CA ALA A 28 9.48 4.66 -6.06
C ALA A 28 8.98 3.21 -5.89
N LEU A 29 9.68 2.21 -6.45
CA LEU A 29 9.36 0.79 -6.24
C LEU A 29 9.48 0.39 -4.77
N LYS A 30 10.57 0.79 -4.10
CA LYS A 30 10.77 0.49 -2.68
C LYS A 30 9.69 1.13 -1.80
N THR A 31 9.30 2.35 -2.12
CA THR A 31 8.21 3.05 -1.44
C THR A 31 6.88 2.32 -1.67
N LEU A 32 6.59 1.93 -2.92
CA LEU A 32 5.39 1.17 -3.27
C LEU A 32 5.31 -0.17 -2.52
N GLU A 33 6.40 -0.93 -2.47
CA GLU A 33 6.47 -2.19 -1.71
C GLU A 33 6.17 -1.98 -0.21
N THR A 34 6.72 -0.92 0.36
CA THR A 34 6.50 -0.56 1.78
C THR A 34 5.03 -0.24 2.04
N LEU A 35 4.40 0.57 1.18
CA LEU A 35 2.99 0.94 1.31
C LEU A 35 2.06 -0.27 1.13
N ILE A 36 2.35 -1.15 0.17
CA ILE A 36 1.58 -2.40 -0.02
C ILE A 36 1.67 -3.29 1.21
N ALA A 37 2.86 -3.44 1.80
CA ALA A 37 3.05 -4.22 3.03
C ALA A 37 2.29 -3.60 4.21
N GLN A 38 2.25 -2.27 4.30
CA GLN A 38 1.49 -1.56 5.32
C GLN A 38 -0.02 -1.74 5.15
N GLN A 39 -0.53 -1.61 3.91
CA GLN A 39 -1.94 -1.86 3.60
C GLN A 39 -2.33 -3.30 3.96
N ALA A 40 -1.52 -4.29 3.55
CA ALA A 40 -1.76 -5.69 3.88
C ALA A 40 -1.69 -6.00 5.38
N LYS A 41 -0.98 -5.19 6.17
CA LYS A 41 -1.02 -5.30 7.63
C LYS A 41 -2.34 -4.78 8.18
N ILE A 42 -2.77 -3.59 7.74
CA ILE A 42 -4.04 -2.97 8.15
C ILE A 42 -5.21 -3.90 7.83
N ASP A 43 -5.24 -4.45 6.62
CA ASP A 43 -6.30 -5.36 6.17
C ASP A 43 -6.35 -6.62 7.06
N ARG A 44 -5.19 -7.22 7.38
CA ARG A 44 -5.11 -8.38 8.28
C ARG A 44 -5.53 -8.06 9.72
N ASP A 45 -5.13 -6.91 10.24
CA ASP A 45 -5.50 -6.48 11.59
C ASP A 45 -7.03 -6.25 11.66
N PHE A 46 -7.62 -5.69 10.61
CA PHE A 46 -9.06 -5.50 10.48
C PHE A 46 -9.82 -6.84 10.38
N ASP A 47 -9.35 -7.76 9.55
CA ASP A 47 -9.93 -9.11 9.42
C ASP A 47 -9.88 -9.87 10.76
N ALA A 48 -8.77 -9.76 11.49
CA ALA A 48 -8.62 -10.38 12.81
C ALA A 48 -9.62 -9.83 13.83
N GLN A 49 -9.83 -8.50 13.83
CA GLN A 49 -10.83 -7.86 14.70
C GLN A 49 -12.25 -8.29 14.32
N LEU A 50 -12.57 -8.37 13.03
CA LEU A 50 -13.88 -8.86 12.58
C LEU A 50 -14.13 -10.31 13.01
N ALA A 51 -13.12 -11.17 12.92
CA ALA A 51 -13.20 -12.56 13.36
C ALA A 51 -13.41 -12.67 14.89
N GLU A 52 -12.73 -11.83 15.68
CA GLU A 52 -12.91 -11.77 17.14
C GLU A 52 -14.34 -11.34 17.50
N ILE A 53 -14.86 -10.29 16.87
CA ILE A 53 -16.23 -9.81 17.09
C ILE A 53 -17.24 -10.91 16.73
N ALA A 54 -17.05 -11.59 15.61
CA ALA A 54 -17.92 -12.69 15.18
C ALA A 54 -17.89 -13.91 16.12
N ALA A 55 -16.78 -14.15 16.81
CA ALA A 55 -16.64 -15.24 17.77
C ALA A 55 -17.25 -14.94 19.15
N LEU A 56 -17.51 -13.66 19.46
CA LEU A 56 -18.10 -13.19 20.73
C LEU A 56 -19.63 -13.04 20.68
N GLY A 57 -20.24 -13.13 19.49
CA GLY A 57 -21.69 -13.08 19.27
C GLY A 57 -22.32 -14.46 19.13
#